data_AF-A0A9W7I2N7-F1
#
_entry.id   AF-A0A9W7I2N7-F1
#
_cell.length_a   1.000
_cell.length_b   1.000
_cell.length_c   1.000
_cell.angle_alpha   90.00
_cell.angle_beta   90.00
_cell.angle_gamma   90.00
#
_symmetry.space_group_name_H-M   'P 1'
#
loop_
_entity.id
_entity.type
_entity.pdbx_description
1 polymer ?
#
loop_
_entity_poly.entity_id
_entity_poly.type
_entity_poly.pdbx_seq_one_letter_code
_entity_poly.pdbx_strand_id
1 'polypeptide(L)'
;MAYQIGQARKKYKVFYRTVYALESDNKDAKLFNCVQRGHQNSLEMMPMFFVLLILGGMGHPCVSAAPGLVYIISRYLYFTGYSTGDPQNIL
;
A
#
# COMPACT_ATOMS: atom_id res chain seq x y z
N MET A 1 -6.19 -0.77 -1.29
CA MET A 1 -5.31 -1.40 -0.27
C MET A 1 -5.91 -1.42 1.14
N ALA A 2 -6.72 -0.44 1.55
CA ALA A 2 -7.33 -0.40 2.90
C ALA A 2 -8.11 -1.67 3.30
N TYR A 3 -8.80 -2.31 2.34
CA TYR A 3 -9.50 -3.58 2.58
C TYR A 3 -8.56 -4.69 3.07
N GLN A 4 -7.33 -4.77 2.55
CA GLN A 4 -6.37 -5.80 2.95
C GLN A 4 -5.90 -5.62 4.40
N ILE A 5 -5.78 -4.37 4.88
CA ILE A 5 -5.53 -4.10 6.32
C ILE A 5 -6.71 -4.56 7.16
N GLY A 6 -7.96 -4.29 6.74
CA GLY A 6 -9.15 -4.74 7.47
C GLY A 6 -9.18 -6.26 7.63
N GLN A 7 -8.85 -6.99 6.55
CA GLN A 7 -8.72 -8.45 6.58
C GLN A 7 -7.53 -8.91 7.43
N ALA A 8 -6.38 -8.24 7.34
CA ALA A 8 -5.20 -8.54 8.15
C ALA A 8 -5.46 -8.29 9.65
N ARG A 9 -6.17 -7.23 10.02
CA ARG A 9 -6.58 -6.95 11.41
C ARG A 9 -7.42 -8.09 11.98
N LYS A 10 -8.36 -8.62 11.21
CA LYS A 10 -9.16 -9.80 11.59
C LYS A 10 -8.29 -11.05 11.70
N LYS A 11 -7.41 -11.29 10.73
CA LYS A 11 -6.53 -12.48 10.68
C LYS A 11 -5.55 -12.54 11.86
N TYR A 12 -4.92 -11.41 12.17
CA TYR A 12 -3.90 -11.29 13.21
C TYR A 12 -4.44 -10.79 14.55
N LYS A 13 -5.78 -10.71 14.71
CA LYS A 13 -6.47 -10.29 15.94
C LYS A 13 -5.97 -8.96 16.52
N VAL A 14 -5.63 -8.00 15.65
CA VAL A 14 -5.16 -6.67 16.06
C VAL A 14 -6.36 -5.74 16.25
N PHE A 15 -6.64 -5.38 17.50
CA PHE A 15 -7.75 -4.49 17.85
C PHE A 15 -7.58 -3.08 17.31
N TYR A 16 -8.70 -2.40 17.08
CA TYR A 16 -8.73 -0.98 16.72
C TYR A 16 -8.15 -0.12 17.85
N ARG A 17 -7.53 1.01 17.47
CA ARG A 17 -6.57 1.86 18.24
C ARG A 17 -5.11 1.45 18.07
N THR A 18 -4.81 0.17 17.89
CA THR A 18 -3.43 -0.28 17.65
C THR A 18 -3.07 -0.16 16.18
N VAL A 19 -2.04 0.65 15.87
CA VAL A 19 -1.56 0.88 14.49
C VAL A 19 -0.54 -0.18 14.07
N TYR A 20 0.42 -0.48 14.95
CA TYR A 20 1.43 -1.51 14.77
C TYR A 20 1.27 -2.57 15.85
N ALA A 21 1.37 -3.84 15.47
CA ALA A 21 1.39 -4.94 16.42
C ALA A 21 2.78 -5.04 17.06
N LEU A 22 2.82 -5.26 18.38
CA LEU A 22 4.05 -5.55 19.12
C LEU A 22 4.42 -7.03 18.93
N GLU A 23 5.70 -7.31 18.70
CA GLU A 23 6.22 -8.68 18.56
C GLU A 23 6.07 -9.50 19.85
N SER A 24 6.00 -8.84 21.01
CA SER A 24 5.70 -9.49 22.30
C SER A 24 4.28 -10.06 22.37
N ASP A 25 3.34 -9.41 21.70
CA ASP A 25 1.91 -9.71 21.83
C ASP A 25 1.41 -10.63 20.71
N ASN A 26 2.08 -10.65 19.55
CA ASN A 26 1.69 -11.47 18.41
C ASN A 26 2.90 -12.00 17.63
N LYS A 27 2.97 -13.32 17.43
CA LYS A 27 4.01 -13.97 16.62
C LYS A 27 4.00 -13.51 15.16
N ASP A 28 2.84 -13.11 14.65
CA ASP A 28 2.66 -12.61 13.28
C ASP A 28 2.68 -11.07 13.19
N ALA A 29 3.10 -10.38 14.24
CA ALA A 29 3.12 -8.91 14.29
C ALA A 29 3.89 -8.31 13.11
N LYS A 30 5.01 -8.93 12.71
CA LYS A 30 5.84 -8.48 11.59
C LYS A 30 5.07 -8.47 10.26
N LEU A 31 4.29 -9.51 9.97
CA LEU A 31 3.49 -9.59 8.74
C LEU A 31 2.39 -8.52 8.71
N PHE A 32 1.70 -8.34 9.84
CA PHE A 32 0.71 -7.26 9.96
C PHE A 32 1.35 -5.88 9.76
N ASN A 33 2.51 -5.65 10.37
CA ASN A 33 3.25 -4.39 10.27
C ASN A 33 3.73 -4.14 8.82
N CYS A 34 4.15 -5.18 8.08
CA CYS A 34 4.48 -5.07 6.66
C CYS A 34 3.26 -4.61 5.83
N VAL A 35 2.10 -5.25 5.99
CA VAL A 35 0.86 -4.83 5.30
C VAL A 35 0.49 -3.39 5.65
N GLN A 36 0.59 -3.02 6.93
CA GLN A 36 0.28 -1.67 7.39
C GLN A 36 1.26 -0.63 6.81
N ARG A 37 2.57 -0.91 6.82
CA ARG A 37 3.59 0.01 6.30
C ARG A 37 3.49 0.17 4.79
N GLY A 38 3.23 -0.90 4.04
CA GLY A 38 3.04 -0.83 2.59
C GLY A 38 1.84 0.04 2.20
N HIS A 39 0.78 0.01 3.00
CA HIS A 39 -0.37 0.89 2.80
C HIS A 39 -0.01 2.35 3.09
N GLN A 40 0.68 2.63 4.21
CA GLN A 40 1.13 3.98 4.55
C GLN A 40 2.06 4.56 3.49
N ASN A 41 3.01 3.77 2.96
CA ASN A 41 3.86 4.21 1.86
C ASN A 41 3.05 4.61 0.60
N SER A 42 1.93 3.93 0.35
CA SER A 42 1.03 4.31 -0.74
C SER A 42 0.27 5.61 -0.44
N LEU A 43 -0.08 5.87 0.81
CA LEU A 43 -0.71 7.13 1.21
C LEU A 43 0.28 8.31 1.17
N GLU A 44 1.56 8.08 1.47
CA GLU A 44 2.61 9.10 1.39
C GLU A 44 2.82 9.60 -0.04
N MET A 45 2.75 8.70 -1.04
CA MET A 45 3.00 9.04 -2.44
C MET A 45 1.74 9.45 -3.23
N MET A 46 0.55 9.10 -2.74
CA MET A 46 -0.73 9.37 -3.39
C MET A 46 -0.98 10.86 -3.70
N PRO A 47 -0.70 11.83 -2.79
CA PRO A 47 -0.90 13.25 -3.08
C PRO A 47 -0.06 13.72 -4.27
N MET A 48 1.22 13.35 -4.31
CA MET A 48 2.11 13.72 -5.42
C MET A 48 1.65 13.11 -6.74
N PHE A 49 1.24 11.84 -6.72
CA PHE A 49 0.68 11.18 -7.91
C PHE A 49 -0.55 11.91 -8.46
N PHE A 50 -1.49 12.28 -7.60
CA PHE A 50 -2.70 12.99 -8.03
C PHE A 50 -2.42 14.38 -8.58
N VAL A 51 -1.50 15.14 -7.96
CA VAL A 51 -1.11 16.46 -8.48
C VAL A 51 -0.52 16.34 -9.89
N LEU A 52 0.41 15.41 -10.09
CA LEU A 52 1.03 15.19 -11.40
C LEU A 52 0.01 14.70 -12.45
N LEU A 53 -0.90 13.81 -12.06
CA LEU A 53 -1.94 13.29 -12.96
C LEU A 53 -2.91 14.39 -13.39
N ILE A 54 -3.34 15.25 -12.47
CA ILE A 54 -4.25 16.36 -12.78
C ILE A 54 -3.56 17.39 -13.68
N LEU A 55 -2.34 17.82 -13.33
CA LEU A 55 -1.60 18.80 -14.12
C LEU A 55 -1.30 18.28 -15.54
N GLY A 56 -0.91 17.01 -15.68
CA GLY A 56 -0.69 16.39 -16.99
C GLY A 56 -1.99 16.14 -17.77
N GLY A 57 -3.07 15.78 -17.06
CA GLY A 57 -4.37 15.47 -17.65
C GLY A 57 -5.14 16.69 -18.14
N MET A 58 -4.87 17.88 -17.60
CA MET A 58 -5.48 19.13 -18.08
C MET A 58 -5.15 19.44 -19.54
N GLY A 59 -3.92 19.16 -19.99
CA GLY A 59 -3.49 19.40 -21.37
C GLY A 59 -3.62 18.18 -22.27
N HIS A 60 -3.31 16.99 -21.75
CA HIS A 60 -3.24 15.76 -22.54
C HIS A 60 -3.87 14.56 -21.79
N PRO A 61 -5.21 14.49 -21.70
CA PRO A 61 -5.90 13.49 -20.89
C PRO A 61 -5.55 12.04 -21.30
N CYS A 62 -5.59 11.72 -22.59
CA CYS A 62 -5.28 10.36 -23.06
C CYS A 62 -3.82 9.95 -22.82
N VAL A 63 -2.89 10.89 -23.00
CA VAL A 63 -1.45 10.63 -22.77
C VAL A 63 -1.15 10.48 -21.29
N SER A 64 -1.82 11.25 -20.42
CA SER A 64 -1.68 11.15 -18.96
C SER A 64 -2.29 9.89 -18.36
N ALA A 65 -3.33 9.32 -19.01
CA ALA A 65 -4.00 8.12 -18.53
C ALA A 65 -3.10 6.87 -18.58
N ALA A 66 -2.27 6.74 -19.61
CA ALA A 66 -1.36 5.61 -19.78
C ALA A 66 -0.36 5.44 -18.61
N PRO A 67 0.48 6.44 -18.25
CA PRO A 67 1.38 6.34 -17.11
C PRO A 67 0.62 6.26 -15.77
N GLY A 68 -0.58 6.85 -15.68
CA GLY A 68 -1.46 6.69 -14.52
C GLY A 68 -1.87 5.23 -14.28
N LEU A 69 -2.27 4.51 -15.33
CA LEU A 69 -2.61 3.08 -15.26
C LEU A 69 -1.38 2.24 -14.90
N VAL A 70 -0.24 2.49 -15.53
CA VAL A 70 1.02 1.81 -15.21
C VAL A 70 1.36 1.97 -13.74
N TYR A 71 1.28 3.20 -13.21
CA TYR A 71 1.53 3.47 -11.80
C TYR A 71 0.58 2.68 -10.89
N ILE A 72 -0.72 2.66 -11.16
CA ILE A 72 -1.70 1.92 -10.34
C ILE A 72 -1.35 0.42 -10.29
N ILE A 73 -1.02 -0.18 -11.44
CA ILE A 73 -0.64 -1.60 -11.53
C ILE A 73 0.66 -1.85 -10.77
N SER A 74 1.69 -1.04 -11.00
CA SER A 74 2.97 -1.16 -10.28
C SER A 74 2.78 -1.05 -8.77
N ARG A 75 1.95 -0.13 -8.29
CA ARG A 75 1.65 0.01 -6.85
C ARG A 75 0.91 -1.19 -6.29
N TYR A 76 0.01 -1.80 -7.05
CA TYR A 76 -0.67 -3.02 -6.64
C TYR A 76 0.30 -4.21 -6.49
N LEU A 77 1.21 -4.39 -7.46
CA LEU A 77 2.24 -5.42 -7.42
C LEU A 77 3.21 -5.20 -6.26
N TYR A 78 3.71 -3.98 -6.12
CA TYR A 78 4.57 -3.56 -5.01
C TYR A 78 3.93 -3.88 -3.65
N PHE A 79 2.66 -3.50 -3.45
CA PHE A 79 1.98 -3.75 -2.18
C PHE A 79 1.75 -5.23 -1.90
N THR A 80 1.45 -6.02 -2.94
CA THR A 80 1.26 -7.47 -2.80
C THR A 80 2.58 -8.13 -2.42
N GLY A 81 3.68 -7.78 -3.09
CA GLY A 81 5.03 -8.26 -2.76
C GLY A 81 5.46 -7.85 -1.34
N TYR A 82 5.30 -6.57 -1.00
CA TYR A 82 5.66 -6.00 0.30
C TYR A 82 4.89 -6.65 1.46
N SER A 83 3.63 -7.01 1.24
CA SER A 83 2.77 -7.66 2.23
C SER A 83 3.24 -9.08 2.60
N THR A 84 4.07 -9.72 1.76
CA THR A 84 4.66 -11.04 2.01
C THR A 84 5.74 -11.00 3.09
N GLY A 85 6.33 -9.82 3.35
CA GLY A 85 7.41 -9.63 4.34
C GLY A 85 8.78 -10.16 3.89
N ASP A 86 8.89 -10.64 2.66
CA ASP A 86 10.13 -11.11 2.04
C ASP A 86 10.72 -10.01 1.13
N PRO A 87 11.92 -9.48 1.43
CA PRO A 87 12.56 -8.44 0.64
C PRO A 87 12.88 -8.86 -0.80
N GLN A 88 12.96 -10.16 -1.10
CA GLN A 88 13.22 -10.65 -2.46
C GLN A 88 11.98 -10.59 -3.37
N ASN A 89 10.79 -10.46 -2.79
CA ASN A 89 9.52 -10.39 -3.51
C ASN A 89 9.04 -8.94 -3.75
N ILE A 90 9.87 -7.94 -3.45
CA ILE A 90 9.57 -6.53 -3.74
C ILE A 90 9.91 -6.25 -5.20
N LEU A 91 8.89 -6.36 -6.07
CA LEU A 91 8.94 -5.94 -7.47
C LEU A 91 8.71 -4.43 -7.61
#